data_AF-A0A9X3F9R0-F1
#
_entry.id   AF-A0A9X3F9R0-F1
#
_cell.length_a   1.000
_cell.length_b   1.000
_cell.length_c   1.000
_cell.angle_alpha   90.00
_cell.angle_beta   90.00
_cell.angle_gamma   90.00
#
_symmetry.space_group_name_H-M   'P 1'
#
loop_
_entity.id
_entity.type
_entity.pdbx_description
1 polymer ?
#
loop_
_entity_poly.entity_id
_entity_poly.type
_entity_poly.pdbx_seq_one_letter_code
_entity_poly.pdbx_strand_id
1 'polypeptide(L)' 'MKKKLLLLAGVGLLLFSSCTVLHEYEKVNINDKDMALSDRHIDKFQTTFQSYREAASGASGGKTGGGCGCN' A
#
# COMPACT_ATOMS: atom_id res chain seq x y z
N MET A 1 1.52 11.25 -33.57
CA MET A 1 1.79 10.29 -32.47
C MET A 1 2.83 10.81 -31.47
N LYS A 2 4.07 11.13 -31.89
CA LYS A 2 5.16 11.58 -31.00
C LYS A 2 4.86 12.82 -30.13
N LYS A 3 4.16 13.83 -30.67
CA LYS A 3 3.74 15.04 -29.91
C LYS A 3 2.71 14.74 -28.81
N LYS A 4 1.79 13.80 -29.04
CA LYS A 4 0.81 13.37 -28.03
C LYS A 4 1.48 12.57 -26.90
N LEU A 5 2.48 11.76 -27.23
CA LEU A 5 3.29 11.01 -26.25
C LEU A 5 4.12 11.96 -25.36
N LEU A 6 4.73 12.99 -25.96
CA LEU A 6 5.46 14.03 -25.22
C LEU A 6 4.56 14.82 -24.26
N LEU A 7 3.34 15.16 -24.69
CA LEU A 7 2.33 15.79 -23.82
C LEU A 7 1.92 14.88 -22.65
N LEU A 8 1.71 13.58 -22.91
CA LEU A 8 1.35 12.61 -21.87
C LEU A 8 2.47 12.45 -20.83
N ALA A 9 3.72 12.41 -21.29
CA ALA A 9 4.89 12.34 -20.41
C ALA A 9 5.03 13.58 -19.54
N GLY A 10 4.79 14.78 -20.10
CA GLY A 10 4.81 16.04 -19.36
C GLY A 10 3.75 16.10 -18.26
N VAL A 11 2.53 15.62 -18.53
CA VAL A 11 1.47 15.53 -17.51
C VAL A 11 1.82 14.51 -16.42
N GLY A 12 2.43 13.38 -16.79
CA GLY A 12 2.87 12.37 -15.82
C GLY A 12 3.89 12.89 -14.80
N LEU A 13 4.82 13.76 -15.23
CA LEU A 13 5.82 14.36 -14.35
C LEU A 13 5.22 15.29 -13.28
N LEU A 14 4.11 15.97 -13.57
CA LEU A 14 3.46 16.87 -12.60
C LEU A 14 2.83 16.11 -11.42
N LEU A 15 2.44 14.85 -11.62
CA LEU A 15 1.81 14.01 -10.58
C LEU A 15 2.77 13.62 -9.45
N PHE A 16 4.08 13.67 -9.68
CA PHE A 16 5.10 13.31 -8.68
C PHE A 16 5.62 14.50 -7.87
N SER A 17 5.06 15.70 -8.05
CA SER A 17 5.53 16.94 -7.41
C SER A 17 5.19 17.08 -5.91
N SER A 18 4.38 16.19 -5.35
CA SER A 18 3.91 16.28 -3.95
C SER A 18 4.84 15.65 -2.91
N CYS A 19 5.93 15.00 -3.31
CA CYS A 19 6.86 14.37 -2.37
C CYS A 19 7.68 15.45 -1.64
N THR A 20 7.52 15.56 -0.33
CA THR A 20 8.23 16.53 0.52
C THR A 20 9.09 15.81 1.55
N VAL A 21 10.20 16.43 1.94
CA VAL A 21 11.07 15.91 2.99
C VAL A 21 10.47 16.27 4.34
N LEU A 22 10.21 15.26 5.18
CA LEU A 22 9.73 15.46 6.55
C LEU A 22 10.86 15.91 7.47
N HIS A 23 10.54 16.80 8.41
CA HIS A 23 11.50 17.17 9.45
C HIS A 23 11.78 15.98 10.38
N GLU A 24 12.98 15.94 10.98
CA GLU A 24 13.42 14.84 11.84
C GLU A 24 12.44 14.50 12.96
N TYR A 25 11.81 15.51 13.57
CA TYR A 25 10.87 15.31 14.68
C TYR A 25 9.53 14.70 14.22
N GLU A 26 9.09 14.97 13.00
CA GLU A 26 7.84 14.42 12.44
C GLU A 26 7.96 12.93 12.11
N LYS A 27 9.20 12.44 11.95
CA LYS A 27 9.47 11.01 11.74
C LYS A 27 8.99 10.16 12.92
N VAL A 28 8.83 10.72 14.11
CA VAL A 28 8.31 9.98 15.28
C VAL A 28 6.89 9.48 15.02
N ASN A 29 6.04 10.28 14.38
CA ASN A 29 4.66 9.92 14.08
C ASN A 29 4.56 8.80 13.05
N ILE A 30 5.41 8.82 12.01
CA ILE A 30 5.42 7.78 10.97
C ILE A 30 6.05 6.47 11.49
N ASN A 31 6.98 6.56 12.44
CA ASN A 31 7.59 5.39 13.08
C ASN A 31 6.80 4.89 14.29
N ASP A 32 5.58 5.39 14.51
CA ASP A 32 4.69 4.84 15.52
C ASP A 32 4.37 3.38 15.18
N LYS A 33 4.37 2.52 16.20
CA LYS A 33 4.01 1.10 16.06
C LYS A 33 2.58 0.93 15.57
N ASP A 34 1.70 1.88 15.88
CA ASP A 34 0.31 1.89 15.41
C ASP A 34 0.18 2.29 13.93
N MET A 35 1.21 2.94 13.35
CA MET A 35 1.27 3.29 11.93
C MET A 35 1.91 2.20 11.06
N ALA A 36 2.34 1.08 11.64
CA ALA A 36 2.89 -0.04 10.88
C ALA A 36 1.80 -0.63 9.95
N LEU A 37 2.10 -0.73 8.64
CA LEU A 37 1.22 -1.36 7.63
C LEU A 37 1.20 -2.90 7.73
N SER A 38 1.21 -3.44 8.94
CA SER A 38 1.09 -4.86 9.21
C SER A 38 -0.07 -5.10 10.16
N ASP A 39 -0.79 -6.20 9.94
CA ASP A 39 -1.80 -6.66 10.88
C ASP A 39 -1.16 -6.88 12.25
N ARG A 40 -1.90 -6.50 13.30
CA ARG A 40 -1.48 -6.80 14.66
C ARG A 40 -1.64 -8.31 14.89
N HIS A 41 -0.72 -8.89 15.67
CA HIS A 41 -0.76 -10.33 15.93
C HIS A 41 -2.08 -10.80 16.60
N ILE A 42 -2.73 -9.93 17.37
CA ILE A 42 -4.02 -10.19 18.01
C ILE A 42 -5.17 -10.36 17.00
N ASP A 43 -5.07 -9.73 15.83
CA ASP A 43 -6.15 -9.70 14.84
C ASP A 43 -6.13 -10.92 13.90
N LYS A 44 -5.10 -11.79 14.02
CA LYS A 44 -4.91 -12.98 13.20
C LYS A 44 -6.15 -13.88 13.13
N PHE A 45 -6.85 -14.06 14.26
CA PHE A 45 -8.07 -14.88 14.29
C PHE A 45 -9.21 -14.26 13.49
N GLN A 46 -9.36 -12.93 13.58
CA GLN A 46 -10.37 -12.20 12.81
C GLN A 46 -10.07 -12.26 11.31
N THR A 47 -8.82 -12.02 10.91
CA THR A 47 -8.40 -12.12 9.50
C THR A 47 -8.57 -13.53 8.96
N THR A 48 -8.31 -14.56 9.77
CA THR A 48 -8.52 -15.97 9.39
C THR A 48 -10.00 -16.28 9.19
N PHE A 49 -10.87 -15.81 10.09
CA PHE A 49 -12.32 -15.96 9.95
C PHE A 49 -12.86 -15.29 8.68
N GLN A 50 -12.43 -14.05 8.43
CA GLN A 50 -12.82 -13.30 7.22
C GLN A 50 -12.33 -14.01 5.96
N SER A 51 -11.09 -14.48 5.97
CA SER A 51 -10.51 -15.22 4.84
C SER A 51 -11.28 -16.50 4.52
N TYR A 52 -11.68 -17.26 5.55
CA TYR A 52 -12.49 -18.47 5.38
C TYR A 52 -13.88 -18.15 4.82
N ARG A 53 -14.53 -17.10 5.33
CA ARG A 53 -15.85 -16.65 4.87
C ARG A 53 -15.83 -16.18 3.41
N GLU A 54 -14.83 -15.38 3.05
CA GLU A 54 -14.75 -14.71 1.74
C GLU A 54 -14.08 -15.58 0.68
N ALA A 55 -13.68 -16.81 1.04
CA ALA A 55 -12.82 -17.67 0.23
C ALA A 55 -11.59 -16.89 -0.30
N ALA A 56 -11.09 -15.95 0.50
CA ALA A 56 -10.02 -15.05 0.09
C ALA A 56 -8.71 -15.83 0.01
N SER A 57 -8.12 -15.90 -1.18
CA SER A 57 -6.87 -16.60 -1.47
C SER A 57 -5.68 -15.63 -1.54
N GLY A 58 -5.29 -15.07 -0.39
CA GLY A 58 -3.99 -14.44 -0.14
C GLY A 58 -3.75 -13.04 -0.74
N ALA A 59 -3.54 -12.04 0.13
CA ALA A 59 -2.83 -10.77 -0.08
C ALA A 59 -2.99 -9.85 1.15
N SER A 60 -2.28 -10.12 2.25
CA SER A 60 -2.11 -9.15 3.34
C SER A 60 -0.63 -8.74 3.45
N GLY A 61 -0.39 -7.49 3.85
CA GLY A 61 0.85 -6.72 3.75
C GLY A 61 2.09 -7.24 4.51
N GLY A 62 2.36 -8.55 4.53
CA GLY A 62 3.70 -9.12 4.60
C GLY A 62 3.92 -10.31 5.57
N LYS A 63 3.88 -11.59 5.20
CA LYS A 63 3.65 -12.29 3.93
C LYS A 63 3.08 -13.69 4.23
N THR A 64 1.86 -13.96 3.76
CA THR A 64 1.52 -15.22 3.06
C THR A 64 0.64 -14.85 1.88
N GLY A 65 1.21 -14.97 0.68
CA GLY A 65 0.49 -14.95 -0.59
C GLY A 65 0.35 -13.55 -1.20
N GLY A 66 1.16 -13.27 -2.21
CA GLY A 66 0.83 -12.25 -3.19
C GLY A 66 -0.12 -12.88 -4.21
N GLY A 67 -1.37 -12.44 -4.20
CA GLY A 67 -2.35 -12.74 -5.24
C GLY A 67 -3.14 -11.48 -5.56
N CYS A 68 -3.04 -10.99 -6.79
CA CYS A 68 -4.20 -10.35 -7.38
C CYS A 68 -5.24 -11.47 -7.46
N GLY A 69 -6.25 -11.45 -6.59
CA GLY A 69 -7.33 -12.42 -6.56
C GLY A 69 -8.12 -12.35 -7.86
N CYS A 70 -7.56 -12.91 -8.92
CA CYS A 70 -8.29 -13.30 -10.11
C CYS A 70 -8.99 -14.60 -9.76
N ASN A 71 -10.31 -14.55 -9.66
CA ASN A 71 -11.07 -15.53 -10.41
C ASN A 71 -11.33 -14.90 -11.78
#